data_AF-H8I582-F1
#
_entry.id   AF-H8I582-F1
#
_cell.length_a   1.000
_cell.length_b   1.000
_cell.length_c   1.000
_cell.angle_alpha   90.00
_cell.angle_beta   90.00
_cell.angle_gamma   90.00
#
_symmetry.space_group_name_H-M   'P 1'
#
loop_
_entity.id
_entity.type
_entity.pdbx_description
1 polymer ?
#
loop_
_entity_poly.entity_id
_entity_poly.type
_entity_poly.pdbx_seq_one_letter_code
_entity_poly.pdbx_strand_id
1 'polypeptide(L)'
;MMDERERLAEIQAILDELASRAAEGAVILVEGRRDKASLEELGVKGNIVMTSQKQLFNLAECVSRQHKDIIILSDWDVRGDEVARSAEAFLKSNCARPDVEIRRRLRLLTQKEIMDVESLYGYMERLKSQCITKQAGTRR
;
A
#
# COMPACT_ATOMS: atom_id res chain seq x y z
N MET A 1 -18.33 10.82 12.76
CA MET A 1 -17.81 11.17 11.42
C MET A 1 -16.33 11.40 11.63
N MET A 2 -15.46 10.58 11.03
CA MET A 2 -14.01 10.70 11.17
C MET A 2 -13.54 12.01 10.54
N ASP A 3 -12.76 12.81 11.27
CA ASP A 3 -12.23 14.07 10.74
C ASP A 3 -10.97 13.86 9.86
N GLU A 4 -10.52 14.90 9.17
CA GLU A 4 -9.36 14.84 8.27
C GLU A 4 -8.03 14.56 9.00
N ARG A 5 -7.89 15.01 10.26
CA ARG A 5 -6.67 14.81 11.06
C ARG A 5 -6.59 13.37 11.56
N GLU A 6 -7.70 12.84 12.05
CA GLU A 6 -7.83 11.44 12.42
C GLU A 6 -7.52 10.56 11.21
N ARG A 7 -8.10 10.88 10.03
CA ARG A 7 -7.83 10.13 8.81
C ARG A 7 -6.37 10.17 8.40
N LEU A 8 -5.75 11.35 8.44
CA LEU A 8 -4.32 11.51 8.12
C LEU A 8 -3.46 10.66 9.07
N ALA A 9 -3.75 10.70 10.37
CA ALA A 9 -3.01 9.93 11.38
C ALA A 9 -3.15 8.41 11.17
N GLU A 10 -4.36 7.93 10.85
CA GLU A 10 -4.58 6.50 10.58
C GLU A 10 -3.88 6.03 9.30
N ILE A 11 -3.94 6.82 8.22
CA ILE A 11 -3.21 6.48 6.98
C ILE A 11 -1.71 6.48 7.24
N GLN A 12 -1.18 7.48 7.96
CA GLN A 12 0.23 7.55 8.30
C GLN A 12 0.67 6.32 9.12
N ALA A 13 -0.13 5.90 10.11
CA ALA A 13 0.18 4.70 10.90
C ALA A 13 0.26 3.43 10.05
N ILE A 14 -0.62 3.29 9.04
CA ILE A 14 -0.55 2.16 8.09
C ILE A 14 0.71 2.24 7.22
N LEU A 15 1.08 3.43 6.77
CA LEU A 15 2.30 3.64 5.98
C LEU A 15 3.57 3.37 6.78
N ASP A 16 3.60 3.76 8.06
CA ASP A 16 4.71 3.51 8.96
C ASP A 16 4.88 2.00 9.22
N GLU A 17 3.77 1.27 9.41
CA GLU A 17 3.75 -0.19 9.50
C GLU A 17 4.29 -0.84 8.22
N LEU A 18 3.82 -0.37 7.05
CA LEU A 18 4.28 -0.85 5.75
C LEU A 18 5.80 -0.60 5.56
N ALA A 19 6.29 0.57 5.94
CA ALA A 19 7.70 0.93 5.88
C ALA A 19 8.56 0.07 6.83
N SER A 20 8.09 -0.20 8.05
CA SER A 20 8.79 -1.08 9.00
C SER A 20 8.93 -2.49 8.43
N ARG A 21 7.83 -3.07 7.93
CA ARG A 21 7.84 -4.40 7.31
C ARG A 21 8.75 -4.45 6.08
N ALA A 22 8.74 -3.40 5.26
CA ALA A 22 9.64 -3.29 4.12
C ALA A 22 11.12 -3.30 4.54
N ALA A 23 11.46 -2.57 5.62
CA ALA A 23 12.82 -2.53 6.18
C ALA A 23 13.25 -3.88 6.77
N GLU A 24 12.31 -4.65 7.33
CA GLU A 24 12.53 -6.02 7.81
C GLU A 24 12.65 -7.06 6.67
N GLY A 25 12.48 -6.63 5.42
CA GLY A 25 12.69 -7.46 4.23
C GLY A 25 11.40 -8.02 3.61
N ALA A 26 10.23 -7.49 3.98
CA ALA A 26 8.99 -7.81 3.30
C ALA A 26 9.05 -7.40 1.81
N VAL A 27 8.39 -8.20 0.97
CA VAL A 27 8.23 -7.90 -0.45
C VAL A 27 6.88 -7.27 -0.69
N ILE A 28 6.87 -6.04 -1.20
CA ILE A 28 5.64 -5.32 -1.53
C ILE A 28 5.36 -5.48 -3.01
N LEU A 29 4.20 -6.01 -3.35
CA LEU A 29 3.75 -6.23 -4.71
C LEU A 29 2.83 -5.09 -5.16
N VAL A 30 3.22 -4.35 -6.19
CA VAL A 30 2.46 -3.24 -6.79
C VAL A 30 2.16 -3.49 -8.26
N GLU A 31 1.22 -2.79 -8.89
CA GLU A 31 0.90 -3.01 -10.30
C GLU A 31 1.87 -2.30 -11.25
N GLY A 32 2.28 -1.08 -10.89
CA GLY A 32 3.02 -0.18 -11.76
C GLY A 32 4.24 0.48 -11.12
N ARG A 33 5.05 1.10 -11.97
CA ARG A 33 6.22 1.89 -11.54
C ARG A 33 5.82 3.16 -10.78
N ARG A 34 4.64 3.72 -11.10
CA ARG A 34 4.14 4.94 -10.48
C ARG A 34 3.68 4.70 -9.05
N ASP A 35 3.09 3.54 -8.78
CA ASP A 35 2.78 3.06 -7.43
C ASP A 35 4.05 2.96 -6.58
N LYS A 36 5.09 2.32 -7.14
CA LYS A 36 6.41 2.24 -6.49
C LYS A 36 6.95 3.63 -6.13
N ALA A 37 6.93 4.56 -7.10
CA ALA A 37 7.41 5.92 -6.86
C ALA A 37 6.60 6.62 -5.75
N SER A 38 5.28 6.48 -5.78
CA SER A 38 4.38 7.02 -4.75
C SER A 38 4.71 6.50 -3.34
N LEU A 39 4.96 5.19 -3.21
CA LEU A 39 5.39 4.56 -1.96
C LEU A 39 6.78 5.04 -1.50
N GLU A 40 7.74 5.18 -2.42
CA GLU A 40 9.08 5.67 -2.10
C GLU A 40 9.07 7.11 -1.59
N GLU A 41 8.26 7.99 -2.19
CA GLU A 41 8.02 9.37 -1.73
C GLU A 41 7.36 9.42 -0.34
N LEU A 42 6.53 8.42 -0.02
CA LEU A 42 5.94 8.24 1.31
C LEU A 42 6.90 7.61 2.34
N GLY A 43 8.16 7.33 1.95
CA GLY A 43 9.19 6.78 2.84
C GLY A 43 9.19 5.26 2.94
N VAL A 44 8.34 4.56 2.19
CA VAL A 44 8.35 3.10 2.11
C VAL A 44 9.47 2.67 1.18
N LYS A 45 10.62 2.34 1.78
CA LYS A 45 11.82 1.89 1.07
C LYS A 45 12.06 0.40 1.35
N GLY A 46 12.32 -0.37 0.31
CA GLY A 46 12.54 -1.81 0.45
C GLY A 46 12.35 -2.56 -0.87
N ASN A 47 11.98 -3.82 -0.77
CA ASN A 47 11.79 -4.66 -1.94
C ASN A 47 10.38 -4.49 -2.54
N ILE A 48 10.21 -3.46 -3.38
CA ILE A 48 8.97 -3.20 -4.12
C ILE A 48 9.07 -3.81 -5.52
N VAL A 49 8.20 -4.77 -5.82
CA VAL A 49 8.20 -5.58 -7.03
C VAL A 49 6.86 -5.44 -7.76
N MET A 50 6.87 -5.51 -9.09
CA MET A 50 5.64 -5.37 -9.88
C MET A 50 4.91 -6.72 -10.03
N THR A 51 3.58 -6.71 -10.02
CA THR A 51 2.73 -7.90 -10.20
C THR A 51 2.65 -8.34 -11.68
N SER A 52 3.78 -8.75 -12.25
CA SER A 52 3.77 -9.51 -13.52
C SER A 52 3.75 -11.02 -13.27
N GLN A 53 3.22 -11.80 -14.21
CA GLN A 53 3.15 -13.27 -14.09
C GLN A 53 4.52 -13.90 -13.80
N LYS A 54 5.59 -13.43 -14.48
CA LYS A 54 6.96 -13.91 -14.26
C LYS A 54 7.47 -13.59 -12.86
N GLN A 55 7.13 -12.40 -12.34
CA GLN A 55 7.56 -11.97 -11.01
C GLN A 55 6.83 -12.73 -9.91
N LEU A 56 5.52 -12.99 -10.07
CA LEU A 56 4.76 -13.84 -9.14
C LEU A 56 5.34 -15.26 -9.05
N PHE A 57 5.65 -15.87 -10.20
CA PHE A 57 6.27 -17.21 -10.24
C PHE A 57 7.62 -17.25 -9.50
N ASN A 58 8.51 -16.30 -9.80
CA ASN A 58 9.80 -16.21 -9.13
C ASN A 58 9.67 -15.93 -7.63
N LEU A 59 8.68 -15.11 -7.22
CA LEU A 59 8.40 -14.83 -5.82
C LEU A 59 7.95 -16.08 -5.06
N ALA A 60 7.03 -16.84 -5.66
CA ALA A 60 6.53 -18.09 -5.06
C ALA A 60 7.69 -19.08 -4.79
N GLU A 61 8.62 -19.24 -5.74
CA GLU A 61 9.79 -20.09 -5.54
C GLU A 61 10.71 -19.57 -4.42
N CYS A 62 10.96 -18.26 -4.38
CA CYS A 62 11.82 -17.65 -3.35
C CYS A 62 11.20 -17.74 -1.95
N VAL A 63 9.89 -17.50 -1.83
CA VAL A 63 9.20 -17.41 -0.53
C VAL A 63 9.04 -18.79 0.08
N SER A 64 8.80 -19.83 -0.72
CA SER A 64 8.81 -21.23 -0.28
C SER A 64 10.12 -21.59 0.45
N ARG A 65 11.24 -20.96 0.08
CA ARG A 65 12.56 -21.22 0.66
C ARG A 65 12.96 -20.29 1.82
N GLN A 66 12.38 -19.09 1.90
CA GLN A 66 12.88 -18.02 2.78
C GLN A 66 11.86 -17.44 3.76
N HIS A 67 10.61 -17.92 3.77
CA HIS A 67 9.53 -17.43 4.67
C HIS A 67 9.39 -15.90 4.69
N LYS A 68 9.63 -15.24 3.55
CA LYS A 68 9.53 -13.80 3.46
C LYS A 68 8.08 -13.36 3.51
N ASP A 69 7.85 -12.30 4.26
CA ASP A 69 6.57 -11.61 4.31
C ASP A 69 6.27 -10.97 2.94
N ILE A 70 5.04 -11.11 2.46
CA ILE A 70 4.61 -10.59 1.16
C ILE A 70 3.38 -9.74 1.38
N ILE A 71 3.40 -8.50 0.91
CA ILE A 71 2.28 -7.57 1.03
C ILE A 71 1.77 -7.28 -0.39
N ILE A 72 0.50 -7.55 -0.65
CA ILE A 72 -0.12 -7.25 -1.95
C ILE A 72 -0.77 -5.88 -1.88
N LEU A 73 -0.30 -4.96 -2.71
CA LEU A 73 -0.77 -3.58 -2.78
C LEU A 73 -1.10 -3.21 -4.23
N SER A 74 -2.17 -3.80 -4.75
CA SER A 74 -2.77 -3.44 -6.04
C SER A 74 -3.76 -2.29 -5.89
N ASP A 75 -4.14 -1.68 -7.01
CA ASP A 75 -5.14 -0.60 -7.03
C ASP A 75 -6.48 -1.08 -6.49
N TRP A 76 -7.28 -0.18 -5.91
CA TRP A 76 -8.59 -0.52 -5.31
C TRP A 76 -9.77 -0.36 -6.26
N ASP A 77 -9.50 -0.45 -7.57
CA ASP A 77 -10.52 -0.56 -8.62
C ASP A 77 -10.94 -2.03 -8.87
N VAL A 78 -11.85 -2.25 -9.82
CA VAL A 78 -12.35 -3.59 -10.16
C VAL A 78 -11.22 -4.51 -10.65
N ARG A 79 -10.30 -3.98 -11.44
CA ARG A 79 -9.20 -4.74 -12.04
C ARG A 79 -8.16 -5.09 -10.97
N GLY A 80 -7.79 -4.14 -10.12
CA GLY A 80 -6.86 -4.34 -9.02
C GLY A 80 -7.40 -5.30 -7.96
N ASP A 81 -8.73 -5.40 -7.77
CA ASP A 81 -9.35 -6.46 -6.98
C ASP A 81 -9.17 -7.86 -7.62
N GLU A 82 -9.27 -7.99 -8.94
CA GLU A 82 -8.98 -9.24 -9.65
C GLU A 82 -7.50 -9.61 -9.55
N VAL A 83 -6.60 -8.63 -9.71
CA VAL A 83 -5.16 -8.80 -9.56
C VAL A 83 -4.81 -9.28 -8.15
N ALA A 84 -5.35 -8.63 -7.11
CA ALA A 84 -5.11 -9.03 -5.72
C ALA A 84 -5.54 -10.48 -5.47
N ARG A 85 -6.76 -10.85 -5.87
CA ARG A 85 -7.28 -12.21 -5.68
C ARG A 85 -6.45 -13.26 -6.43
N SER A 86 -6.05 -12.96 -7.66
CA SER A 86 -5.25 -13.87 -8.48
C SER A 86 -3.85 -14.07 -7.89
N ALA A 87 -3.18 -12.97 -7.50
CA ALA A 87 -1.88 -13.03 -6.84
C ALA A 87 -1.95 -13.75 -5.49
N GLU A 88 -2.97 -13.47 -4.68
CA GLU A 88 -3.20 -14.12 -3.39
C GLU A 88 -3.39 -15.64 -3.56
N ALA A 89 -4.27 -16.06 -4.49
CA ALA A 89 -4.52 -17.46 -4.77
C ALA A 89 -3.26 -18.19 -5.26
N PHE A 90 -2.51 -17.56 -6.16
CA PHE A 90 -1.25 -18.10 -6.69
C PHE A 90 -0.18 -18.25 -5.60
N LEU A 91 -0.01 -17.25 -4.75
CA LEU A 91 1.00 -17.31 -3.68
C LEU A 91 0.61 -18.34 -2.61
N LYS A 92 -0.67 -18.41 -2.23
CA LYS A 92 -1.17 -19.41 -1.28
C LYS A 92 -1.04 -20.84 -1.78
N SER A 93 -1.27 -21.09 -3.07
CA SER A 93 -1.07 -22.43 -3.66
C SER A 93 0.39 -22.88 -3.66
N ASN A 94 1.33 -21.93 -3.53
CA ASN A 94 2.76 -22.18 -3.39
C ASN A 94 3.25 -22.04 -1.93
N CYS A 95 2.36 -22.28 -0.96
CA CYS A 95 2.66 -22.27 0.47
C CYS A 95 3.13 -20.92 1.06
N ALA A 96 2.97 -19.81 0.34
CA ALA A 96 3.19 -18.48 0.89
C ALA A 96 1.95 -17.97 1.66
N ARG A 97 2.14 -16.96 2.50
CA ARG A 97 1.07 -16.29 3.26
C ARG A 97 1.07 -14.79 2.99
N PRO A 98 0.54 -14.36 1.82
CA PRO A 98 0.48 -12.94 1.51
C PRO A 98 -0.49 -12.19 2.43
N ASP A 99 -0.11 -10.97 2.78
CA ASP A 99 -0.92 -9.98 3.49
C ASP A 99 -1.66 -9.09 2.48
N VAL A 100 -2.99 -9.03 2.64
CA VAL A 100 -3.89 -8.14 1.89
C VAL A 100 -4.59 -7.14 2.80
N GLU A 101 -4.25 -7.14 4.09
CA GLU A 101 -4.89 -6.34 5.13
C GLU A 101 -4.46 -4.88 5.06
N ILE A 102 -3.17 -4.62 4.81
CA ILE A 102 -2.69 -3.24 4.57
C ILE A 102 -3.46 -2.60 3.41
N ARG A 103 -3.65 -3.34 2.32
CA ARG A 103 -4.44 -2.89 1.17
C ARG A 103 -5.88 -2.56 1.57
N ARG A 104 -6.53 -3.45 2.32
CA ARG A 104 -7.91 -3.27 2.80
C ARG A 104 -8.05 -2.01 3.65
N ARG A 105 -7.13 -1.80 4.60
CA ARG A 105 -7.14 -0.64 5.52
C ARG A 105 -6.92 0.67 4.78
N LEU A 106 -5.96 0.73 3.86
CA LEU A 106 -5.74 1.90 3.01
C LEU A 106 -6.99 2.21 2.18
N ARG A 107 -7.52 1.21 1.44
CA ARG A 107 -8.77 1.37 0.66
C ARG A 107 -9.90 1.95 1.50
N LEU A 108 -10.15 1.43 2.70
CA LEU A 108 -11.25 1.89 3.55
C LEU A 108 -11.18 3.40 3.85
N LEU A 109 -9.97 3.92 4.05
CA LEU A 109 -9.70 5.32 4.39
C LEU A 109 -9.61 6.24 3.16
N THR A 110 -9.24 5.70 1.99
CA THR A 110 -8.88 6.49 0.81
C THR A 110 -9.87 6.39 -0.35
N GLN A 111 -10.70 5.34 -0.43
CA GLN A 111 -11.54 5.03 -1.61
C GLN A 111 -12.57 6.10 -2.02
N LYS A 112 -12.85 7.08 -1.16
CA LYS A 112 -13.72 8.22 -1.52
C LYS A 112 -12.99 9.32 -2.28
N GLU A 113 -11.67 9.30 -2.26
CA GLU A 113 -10.78 10.39 -2.70
C GLU A 113 -9.83 9.93 -3.82
N ILE A 114 -9.37 8.68 -3.76
CA ILE A 114 -8.45 8.08 -4.74
C ILE A 114 -8.82 6.60 -4.99
N MET A 115 -8.49 6.09 -6.18
CA MET A 115 -8.79 4.72 -6.60
C MET A 115 -7.56 3.84 -6.79
N ASP A 116 -6.36 4.42 -6.75
CA ASP A 116 -5.09 3.78 -7.06
C ASP A 116 -4.02 4.11 -6.01
N VAL A 117 -2.92 3.35 -6.04
CA VAL A 117 -1.76 3.55 -5.16
C VAL A 117 -0.90 4.73 -5.63
N GLU A 118 -0.79 4.94 -6.94
CA GLU A 118 -0.09 6.08 -7.54
C GLU A 118 -0.51 7.42 -6.92
N SER A 119 -1.80 7.64 -6.68
CA SER A 119 -2.33 8.89 -6.15
C SER A 119 -2.16 9.05 -4.63
N LEU A 120 -1.68 8.02 -3.92
CA LEU A 120 -1.61 8.01 -2.45
C LEU A 120 -0.72 9.13 -1.89
N TYR A 121 0.46 9.35 -2.50
CA TYR A 121 1.35 10.43 -2.11
C TYR A 121 0.69 11.81 -2.22
N GLY A 122 0.11 12.12 -3.37
CA GLY A 122 -0.56 13.40 -3.60
C GLY A 122 -1.75 13.61 -2.67
N TYR A 123 -2.47 12.55 -2.33
CA TYR A 123 -3.56 12.61 -1.35
C TYR A 123 -3.06 12.94 0.06
N MET A 124 -1.96 12.32 0.50
CA MET A 124 -1.34 12.59 1.80
C MET A 124 -0.88 14.04 1.92
N GLU A 125 -0.23 14.59 0.88
CA GLU A 125 0.22 15.98 0.87
C GLU A 125 -0.96 16.97 0.93
N ARG A 126 -2.08 16.65 0.24
CA ARG A 126 -3.32 17.43 0.32
C ARG A 126 -3.90 17.42 1.74
N LEU A 127 -4.00 16.26 2.38
CA LEU A 127 -4.52 16.13 3.75
C LEU A 127 -3.65 16.90 4.76
N LYS A 128 -2.32 16.79 4.65
CA LYS A 128 -1.38 17.55 5.50
C LYS A 128 -1.59 19.05 5.36
N SER A 129 -1.70 19.53 4.12
CA SER A 129 -1.92 20.95 3.84
C SER A 129 -3.23 21.46 4.43
N GLN A 130 -4.32 20.72 4.28
CA GLN A 130 -5.64 21.08 4.85
C GLN A 130 -5.63 21.12 6.39
N CYS A 131 -4.87 20.22 7.03
CA CYS A 131 -4.72 20.20 8.49
C CYS A 131 -3.96 21.43 9.01
N ILE A 132 -2.97 21.93 8.26
CA ILE A 132 -2.18 23.13 8.58
C ILE A 132 -3.03 24.39 8.38
N THR A 133 -3.74 24.53 7.25
CA THR A 133 -4.53 25.74 6.94
C THR A 133 -5.66 25.97 7.95
N LYS A 134 -6.27 24.90 8.48
CA LYS A 134 -7.28 24.99 9.56
C LYS A 134 -6.72 25.53 10.89
N GLN A 135 -5.42 25.46 11.16
CA GLN A 135 -4.81 26.05 12.37
C GLN A 135 -4.62 27.56 12.26
N ALA A 136 -4.46 28.11 11.05
CA ALA A 136 -4.27 29.55 10.84
C ALA A 136 -5.57 30.37 10.90
N GLY A 137 -6.73 29.72 10.74
CA GLY A 137 -8.05 30.38 10.68
C GLY A 137 -8.77 30.60 12.03
N THR A 138 -8.26 30.06 13.15
CA THR A 138 -8.91 30.16 14.49
C THR A 138 -8.20 31.15 15.41
N ARG A 139 -7.78 32.29 14.85
CA ARG A 139 -7.40 33.49 15.64
C ARG A 139 -8.22 34.68 15.14
N ARG A 140 -9.49 34.73 15.50
CA ARG A 140 -10.27 35.97 15.61
C ARG A 140 -11.20 35.86 16.80
#